data_AF-A0AAU4UCP7-F1
#
_entry.id   AF-A0AAU4UCP7-F1
#
_cell.length_a   1.000
_cell.length_b   1.000
_cell.length_c   1.000
_cell.angle_alpha   90.00
_cell.angle_beta   90.00
_cell.angle_gamma   90.00
#
_symmetry.space_group_name_H-M   'P 1'
#
loop_
_entity.id
_entity.type
_entity.pdbx_description
1 polymer ?
#
loop_
_entity_poly.entity_id
_entity_poly.type
_entity_poly.pdbx_seq_one_letter_code
_entity_poly.pdbx_strand_id
1 'polypeptide(L)'
;MIPHRHLNDRWIRLLDDLSRDGRRAAVADTASGLCLPDVDGQVVRGPEFGEARPTRLAETTPAARGEDDTGAGRVIEEPVRFVGLPGD
;
A
#
# COMPACT_ATOMS: atom_id res chain seq x y z
N MET A 1 -16.55 -11.84 14.59
CA MET A 1 -16.48 -11.74 13.11
C MET A 1 -16.51 -10.26 12.76
N ILE A 2 -15.41 -9.70 12.24
CA ILE A 2 -15.29 -8.26 12.01
C ILE A 2 -16.08 -7.90 10.74
N PRO A 3 -17.14 -7.08 10.82
CA PRO A 3 -18.10 -6.88 9.71
C PRO A 3 -17.53 -6.21 8.46
N HIS A 4 -16.31 -5.69 8.49
CA HIS A 4 -15.77 -4.81 7.45
C HIS A 4 -14.84 -5.51 6.45
N ARG A 5 -14.60 -6.83 6.58
CA ARG A 5 -13.62 -7.53 5.75
C ARG A 5 -14.30 -8.57 4.85
N HIS A 6 -15.11 -8.08 3.90
CA HIS A 6 -15.39 -8.87 2.71
C HIS A 6 -14.11 -8.91 1.88
N LEU A 7 -13.31 -9.95 2.11
CA LEU A 7 -12.08 -10.18 1.34
C LEU A 7 -12.49 -10.49 -0.09
N ASN A 8 -12.22 -9.57 -1.00
CA ASN A 8 -12.30 -9.81 -2.43
C ASN A 8 -10.87 -9.80 -2.99
N ASP A 9 -10.57 -10.78 -3.82
CA ASP A 9 -9.25 -11.02 -4.40
C ASP A 9 -8.93 -10.10 -5.59
N ARG A 10 -9.93 -9.39 -6.11
CA ARG A 10 -9.85 -8.52 -7.29
C ARG A 10 -9.97 -7.03 -6.97
N TRP A 11 -10.64 -6.67 -5.87
CA TRP A 11 -10.83 -5.28 -5.47
C TRP A 11 -10.88 -5.11 -3.96
N ILE A 12 -10.29 -4.02 -3.47
CA ILE A 12 -10.39 -3.58 -2.09
C ILE A 12 -11.29 -2.35 -2.01
N ARG A 13 -12.02 -2.19 -0.89
CA ARG A 13 -12.73 -0.94 -0.63
C ARG A 13 -11.72 0.17 -0.37
N LEU A 14 -11.87 1.28 -1.07
CA LEU A 14 -11.08 2.49 -0.84
C LEU A 14 -11.53 3.17 0.47
N LEU A 15 -10.65 3.98 1.04
CA LEU A 15 -10.97 4.77 2.23
C LEU A 15 -12.14 5.72 1.92
N ASP A 16 -13.07 5.88 2.86
CA ASP A 16 -14.33 6.59 2.61
C ASP A 16 -14.15 8.09 2.29
N ASP A 17 -13.05 8.69 2.74
CA ASP A 17 -12.68 10.08 2.48
C ASP A 17 -11.71 10.24 1.29
N LEU A 18 -11.39 9.16 0.57
CA LEU A 18 -10.52 9.21 -0.59
C LEU A 18 -11.22 9.92 -1.75
N SER A 19 -10.88 11.20 -1.95
CA SER A 19 -11.35 11.99 -3.09
C SER A 19 -10.29 12.10 -4.18
N ARG A 20 -10.75 12.37 -5.41
CA ARG A 20 -9.86 12.64 -6.55
C ARG A 20 -8.93 13.82 -6.27
N ASP A 21 -9.47 14.90 -5.70
CA ASP A 21 -8.70 16.10 -5.38
C ASP A 21 -7.72 15.86 -4.23
N GLY A 22 -8.15 15.13 -3.19
CA GLY A 22 -7.29 14.70 -2.09
C GLY A 22 -6.10 13.87 -2.58
N ARG A 23 -6.34 12.89 -3.47
CA ARG A 23 -5.26 12.13 -4.11
C ARG A 23 -4.32 13.05 -4.91
N ARG A 24 -4.86 13.95 -5.74
CA ARG A 24 -4.03 14.85 -6.56
C ARG A 24 -3.14 15.74 -5.69
N ALA A 25 -3.68 16.27 -4.60
CA ALA A 25 -2.92 17.07 -3.64
C ALA A 25 -1.82 16.24 -2.98
N ALA A 26 -2.12 15.03 -2.51
CA ALA A 26 -1.14 14.14 -1.91
C ALA A 26 -0.01 13.76 -2.88
N VAL A 27 -0.33 13.48 -4.16
CA VAL A 27 0.67 13.18 -5.19
C VAL A 27 1.53 14.40 -5.53
N ALA A 28 0.97 15.61 -5.52
CA ALA A 28 1.77 16.82 -5.72
C ALA A 28 2.74 17.06 -4.55
N ASP A 29 2.33 16.72 -3.33
CA ASP A 29 3.15 16.87 -2.13
C ASP A 29 4.34 15.91 -2.08
N THR A 30 4.29 14.74 -2.75
CA THR A 30 5.43 13.82 -2.80
C THR A 30 6.65 14.40 -3.51
N ALA A 31 6.50 15.49 -4.28
CA ALA A 31 7.63 16.25 -4.82
C ALA A 31 8.49 16.90 -3.72
N SER A 32 7.91 17.18 -2.55
CA SER A 32 8.61 17.67 -1.36
C SER A 32 9.40 16.57 -0.64
N GLY A 33 9.12 15.31 -0.95
CA GLY A 33 9.75 14.12 -0.38
C GLY A 33 8.76 12.97 -0.24
N LEU A 34 9.18 11.77 -0.61
CA LEU A 34 8.46 10.54 -0.35
C LEU A 34 9.06 9.88 0.89
N CYS A 35 8.22 9.54 1.86
CA CYS A 35 8.63 8.81 3.06
C CYS A 35 7.89 7.48 3.09
N LEU A 36 8.62 6.38 3.00
CA LEU A 36 8.07 5.04 3.13
C LEU A 36 7.92 4.65 4.61
N PRO A 37 6.89 3.87 4.95
CA PRO A 37 6.70 3.43 6.32
C PRO A 37 7.82 2.48 6.73
N ASP A 38 8.34 2.67 7.95
CA ASP A 38 9.23 1.70 8.57
C ASP A 38 8.50 0.36 8.74
N VAL A 39 9.20 -0.74 8.46
CA VAL A 39 8.61 -2.07 8.57
C VAL A 39 8.75 -2.54 10.01
N ASP A 40 7.62 -2.63 10.72
CA ASP A 40 7.59 -3.22 12.05
C ASP A 40 8.09 -4.68 11.99
N GLY A 41 9.17 -4.97 12.72
CA GLY A 41 9.77 -6.30 12.81
C GLY A 41 8.81 -7.39 13.31
N GLN A 42 7.67 -7.04 13.92
CA GLN A 42 6.61 -8.00 14.26
C GLN A 42 5.83 -8.47 13.02
N VAL A 43 5.64 -7.62 12.01
CA VAL A 43 4.97 -7.98 10.73
C VAL A 43 5.77 -9.05 10.00
N VAL A 44 7.10 -8.94 10.07
CA VAL A 44 8.02 -9.90 9.45
C VAL A 44 7.90 -11.32 10.05
N ARG A 45 7.55 -11.42 11.34
CA ARG A 45 7.40 -12.73 12.03
C ARG A 45 6.02 -13.34 11.84
N GLY A 46 5.06 -12.60 11.27
CA GLY A 46 3.72 -13.09 11.03
C GLY A 46 3.65 -14.18 9.96
N PRO A 47 2.52 -14.90 9.88
CA PRO A 47 2.33 -16.03 8.97
C PRO A 47 2.48 -15.66 7.48
N GLU A 48 2.27 -14.39 7.13
CA GLU A 48 2.36 -13.89 5.76
C GLU A 48 3.82 -13.78 5.25
N PHE A 49 4.79 -13.68 6.17
CA PHE A 49 6.19 -13.41 5.83
C PHE A 49 7.20 -14.35 6.50
N GLY A 50 7.01 -14.66 7.78
CA GLY A 50 7.97 -15.37 8.63
C GLY A 50 7.75 -16.88 8.72
N GLU A 51 6.52 -17.33 8.98
CA GLU A 51 6.27 -18.77 9.19
C GLU A 51 6.39 -19.59 7.90
N ALA A 52 6.22 -18.95 6.74
CA ALA A 52 6.31 -19.59 5.43
C ALA A 52 7.72 -19.55 4.80
N ARG A 53 8.71 -18.89 5.43
CA ARG A 53 10.03 -18.64 4.82
C ARG A 53 11.18 -18.69 5.83
N PRO A 54 12.42 -19.02 5.41
CA PRO A 54 13.60 -18.83 6.25
C PRO A 54 13.74 -17.38 6.73
N THR A 55 14.11 -17.15 7.99
CA THR A 55 14.16 -15.83 8.65
C THR A 55 14.87 -14.75 7.83
N ARG A 56 16.01 -15.08 7.20
CA ARG A 56 16.75 -14.16 6.33
C ARG A 56 15.91 -13.65 5.15
N LEU A 57 15.04 -14.48 4.58
CA LEU A 57 14.17 -14.12 3.46
C LEU A 57 12.89 -13.42 3.91
N ALA A 58 12.43 -13.72 5.13
CA ALA A 58 11.30 -13.05 5.77
C ALA A 58 11.61 -11.58 6.06
N GLU A 59 12.83 -11.26 6.52
CA GLU A 59 13.26 -9.89 6.84
C GLU A 59 13.65 -9.09 5.59
N THR A 60 14.35 -9.71 4.65
CA THR A 60 14.88 -9.00 3.48
C THR A 60 13.80 -8.54 2.50
N THR A 61 12.68 -9.25 2.36
CA THR A 61 11.67 -8.91 1.34
C THR A 61 10.81 -7.69 1.74
N PRO A 62 10.28 -7.60 2.97
CA PRO A 62 9.54 -6.43 3.44
C PRO A 62 10.46 -5.23 3.62
N ALA A 63 11.64 -5.40 4.24
CA ALA A 63 12.60 -4.31 4.43
C ALA A 63 13.07 -3.72 3.09
N ALA A 64 13.41 -4.56 2.10
CA ALA A 64 13.80 -4.06 0.77
C ALA A 64 12.65 -3.38 0.01
N ARG A 65 11.38 -3.69 0.32
CA ARG A 65 10.23 -2.96 -0.25
C ARG A 65 9.92 -1.67 0.49
N GLY A 66 10.16 -1.64 1.80
CA GLY A 66 10.03 -0.44 2.63
C GLY A 66 11.09 0.62 2.35
N GLU A 67 12.15 0.27 1.61
CA GLU A 67 13.26 1.16 1.26
C GLU A 67 13.31 1.52 -0.24
N ASP A 68 12.37 1.05 -1.07
CA ASP A 68 12.36 1.28 -2.52
C ASP A 68 11.68 2.61 -2.91
N ASP A 69 12.28 3.73 -2.50
CA ASP A 69 11.80 5.08 -2.83
C ASP A 69 11.69 5.31 -4.34
N THR A 70 12.61 4.72 -5.11
CA THR A 70 12.64 4.86 -6.58
C THR A 70 11.47 4.13 -7.22
N GLY A 71 11.20 2.89 -6.83
CA GLY A 71 10.05 2.13 -7.30
C GLY A 71 8.74 2.78 -6.87
N ALA A 72 8.66 3.28 -5.63
CA ALA A 72 7.49 3.97 -5.12
C ALA A 72 7.21 5.27 -5.88
N GLY A 73 8.25 6.07 -6.18
CA GLY A 73 8.13 7.25 -7.03
C GLY A 73 7.58 6.94 -8.42
N ARG A 74 8.08 5.86 -9.04
CA ARG A 74 7.57 5.41 -10.36
C ARG A 74 6.09 5.02 -10.32
N VAL A 75 5.65 4.29 -9.30
CA VAL A 75 4.26 3.85 -9.15
C VAL A 75 3.32 5.03 -8.91
N ILE A 76 3.75 6.05 -8.18
CA ILE A 76 2.95 7.26 -7.92
C ILE A 76 2.64 8.01 -9.22
N GLU A 77 3.57 8.00 -10.18
CA GLU A 77 3.41 8.65 -11.49
C GLU A 77 2.53 7.85 -12.47
N GLU A 78 2.18 6.60 -12.16
CA GLU A 78 1.37 5.77 -13.05
C GLU A 78 -0.06 6.34 -13.22
N PRO A 79 -0.66 6.20 -14.43
CA PRO A 79 -2.00 6.71 -14.68
C PRO A 79 -3.05 6.01 -13.81
N VAL A 80 -3.84 6.79 -13.06
CA VAL A 80 -4.96 6.27 -12.26
C VAL A 80 -6.29 6.85 -12.72
N ARG A 81 -7.33 6.01 -12.72
CA ARG A 81 -8.70 6.38 -13.06
C ARG A 81 -9.61 6.17 -11.84
N PHE A 82 -10.40 7.18 -11.52
CA PHE A 82 -11.52 7.05 -10.58
C PHE A 82 -12.75 6.68 -11.38
N VAL A 83 -13.36 5.56 -11.05
CA VAL A 83 -14.63 5.12 -11.62
C VAL A 83 -15.70 5.24 -10.54
N GLY A 84 -16.79 5.94 -10.84
CA GLY A 84 -17.98 5.90 -10.01
C GLY A 84 -18.72 4.59 -10.26
N LEU A 85 -19.33 4.01 -9.22
CA LEU A 85 -20.32 2.98 -9.46
C LEU A 85 -21.50 3.64 -10.18
N PRO A 86 -21.97 3.11 -11.33
CA PRO A 86 -23.10 3.69 -12.03
C PRO A 86 -24.35 3.60 -11.14
N GLY A 87 -24.89 4.75 -10.71
CA GLY A 87 -26.19 4.83 -10.02
C GLY A 87 -26.22 5.56 -8.67
N ASP A 88 -25.56 6.72 -8.54
CA ASP A 88 -25.90 7.76 -7.55
C ASP A 88 -26.15 9.09 -8.27
#